data_AF-A0A8J8TGR9-F1
#
_entry.id   AF-A0A8J8TGR9-F1
#
_cell.length_a   1.000
_cell.length_b   1.000
_cell.length_c   1.000
_cell.angle_alpha   90.00
_cell.angle_beta   90.00
_cell.angle_gamma   90.00
#
_symmetry.space_group_name_H-M   'P 1'
#
loop_
_entity.id
_entity.type
_entity.pdbx_description
1 polymer ?
#
loop_
_entity_poly.entity_id
_entity_poly.type
_entity_poly.pdbx_seq_one_letter_code
_entity_poly.pdbx_strand_id
1 'polypeptide(L)'
;MKVVKYHLKAKVERTGKDTITIERNFRELINARKFIDELVKEADVKCTPLNRSENLITKQCEGNGVKYFFEIGVERIKKPKKETKKEEKKQTEEKSEEKTENQNTQQ
;
A
#
# COMPACT_ATOMS: atom_id res chain seq x y z
N MET A 1 -23.34 -12.29 1.67
CA MET A 1 -21.94 -12.06 2.09
C MET A 1 -21.51 -10.66 1.68
N LYS A 2 -21.09 -9.84 2.65
CA LYS A 2 -20.45 -8.55 2.42
C LYS A 2 -18.97 -8.86 2.17
N VAL A 3 -18.48 -8.58 0.97
CA VAL A 3 -17.07 -8.78 0.65
C VAL A 3 -16.30 -7.57 1.19
N VAL A 4 -15.33 -7.83 2.05
CA VAL A 4 -14.41 -6.81 2.56
C VAL A 4 -13.06 -7.08 1.91
N LYS A 5 -12.48 -6.04 1.30
CA LYS A 5 -11.11 -6.09 0.79
C LYS A 5 -10.23 -5.25 1.69
N TYR A 6 -9.03 -5.74 1.93
CA TYR A 6 -8.01 -5.08 2.74
C TYR A 6 -6.83 -4.77 1.83
N HIS A 7 -6.60 -3.48 1.58
CA HIS A 7 -5.50 -2.99 0.76
C HIS A 7 -4.37 -2.58 1.69
N LEU A 8 -3.32 -3.40 1.78
CA LEU A 8 -2.14 -3.13 2.58
C LEU A 8 -1.10 -2.39 1.75
N LYS A 9 -0.59 -1.28 2.30
CA LYS A 9 0.58 -0.54 1.83
C LYS A 9 1.63 -0.52 2.95
N ALA A 10 2.79 -1.08 2.67
CA ALA A 10 3.94 -1.09 3.58
C ALA A 10 5.04 -0.21 2.99
N LYS A 11 5.43 0.84 3.70
CA LYS A 11 6.61 1.65 3.37
C LYS A 11 7.75 1.25 4.30
N VAL A 12 8.91 0.96 3.72
CA VAL A 12 10.11 0.56 4.45
C VAL A 12 11.19 1.59 4.15
N GLU A 13 11.59 2.34 5.16
CA GLU A 13 12.68 3.30 5.11
C GLU A 13 13.88 2.71 5.84
N ARG A 14 15.04 2.65 5.18
CA ARG A 14 16.29 2.17 5.77
C ARG A 14 17.32 3.28 5.70
N THR A 15 18.03 3.54 6.79
CA THR A 15 19.10 4.54 6.80
C THR A 15 20.15 4.19 5.74
N GLY A 16 20.36 5.09 4.78
CA GLY A 16 21.32 4.92 3.69
C GLY A 16 20.82 4.10 2.49
N LYS A 17 19.52 3.78 2.39
CA LYS A 17 18.91 3.15 1.20
C LYS A 17 17.62 3.85 0.82
N ASP A 18 17.18 3.62 -0.41
CA ASP A 18 15.93 4.13 -0.92
C ASP A 18 14.72 3.53 -0.20
N THR A 19 13.65 4.32 -0.12
CA THR A 19 12.38 3.90 0.46
C THR A 19 11.68 2.89 -0.43
N ILE A 20 11.37 1.72 0.12
CA ILE A 20 10.67 0.65 -0.60
C ILE A 20 9.19 0.69 -0.23
N THR A 21 8.31 0.69 -1.23
CA THR A 21 6.86 0.57 -1.02
C THR A 21 6.37 -0.78 -1.54
N ILE A 22 5.62 -1.50 -0.71
CA ILE A 22 5.03 -2.81 -1.04
C ILE A 22 3.51 -2.69 -0.89
N GLU A 23 2.77 -3.06 -1.92
CA GLU A 23 1.31 -3.04 -1.93
C GLU A 23 0.74 -4.44 -2.13
N ARG A 24 -0.22 -4.85 -1.29
CA ARG A 24 -0.84 -6.18 -1.31
C ARG A 24 -2.31 -6.12 -0.93
N ASN A 25 -3.12 -6.97 -1.57
CA ASN A 25 -4.56 -7.03 -1.35
C ASN A 25 -4.95 -8.35 -0.70
N PHE A 26 -5.75 -8.27 0.37
CA PHE A 26 -6.20 -9.42 1.15
C PHE A 26 -7.74 -9.44 1.23
N ARG A 27 -8.31 -10.65 1.30
CA ARG A 27 -9.74 -10.86 1.57
C ARG A 27 -10.06 -10.89 3.05
N GLU A 28 -9.05 -11.11 3.90
CA GLU A 28 -9.18 -11.25 5.34
C GLU A 28 -8.11 -10.44 6.07
N LEU A 29 -8.50 -9.76 7.14
CA LEU A 29 -7.59 -8.94 7.95
C LEU A 29 -6.46 -9.77 8.59
N ILE A 30 -6.74 -11.03 8.93
CA ILE A 30 -5.75 -11.93 9.55
C ILE A 30 -4.57 -12.14 8.61
N ASN A 31 -4.81 -12.28 7.30
CA ASN A 31 -3.76 -12.50 6.32
C ASN A 31 -2.91 -11.23 6.13
N ALA A 32 -3.53 -10.04 6.18
CA ALA A 32 -2.79 -8.78 6.19
C ALA A 32 -1.89 -8.64 7.42
N ARG A 33 -2.36 -9.07 8.60
CA ARG A 33 -1.55 -9.06 9.84
C ARG A 33 -0.39 -10.03 9.78
N LYS A 34 -0.62 -11.27 9.32
CA LYS A 34 0.43 -12.27 9.15
C LYS A 34 1.54 -11.74 8.23
N PHE A 35 1.18 -11.10 7.13
CA PHE A 35 2.17 -10.48 6.24
C PHE A 35 2.98 -9.38 6.94
N ILE A 36 2.34 -8.51 7.73
CA ILE A 36 3.05 -7.49 8.51
C ILE A 36 4.03 -8.16 9.48
N ASP A 37 3.56 -9.15 10.24
CA ASP A 37 4.35 -9.83 11.25
C ASP A 37 5.53 -10.59 10.61
N GLU A 38 5.34 -11.20 9.45
CA GLU A 38 6.41 -11.81 8.65
C GLU A 38 7.42 -10.77 8.14
N LEU A 39 6.98 -9.61 7.66
CA LEU A 39 7.86 -8.57 7.13
C LEU A 39 8.78 -7.97 8.20
N VAL A 40 8.30 -7.87 9.44
CA VAL A 40 9.07 -7.35 10.57
C VAL A 40 9.74 -8.43 11.41
N LYS A 41 9.47 -9.72 11.16
CA LYS A 41 9.96 -10.84 12.00
C LYS A 41 11.48 -10.88 12.13
N GLU A 42 12.18 -10.60 11.04
CA GLU A 42 13.64 -10.63 10.96
C GLU A 42 14.28 -9.28 11.30
N ALA A 43 13.47 -8.23 11.42
CA ALA A 43 13.92 -6.92 11.80
C ALA A 43 13.68 -6.77 13.31
N ASP A 44 14.76 -6.60 14.09
CA ASP A 44 14.65 -6.30 15.53
C ASP A 44 14.08 -4.89 15.73
N VAL A 45 12.76 -4.77 15.55
CA VAL A 45 12.01 -3.51 15.53
C VAL A 45 10.89 -3.52 16.56
N LYS A 46 10.66 -2.36 17.16
CA LYS A 46 9.55 -2.12 18.09
C LYS A 46 8.36 -1.60 17.32
N CYS A 47 7.22 -2.27 17.45
CA CYS A 47 5.98 -1.86 16.81
C CYS A 47 5.08 -1.06 17.75
N THR A 48 4.45 -0.01 17.24
CA THR A 48 3.38 0.71 17.92
C THR A 48 2.10 -0.12 17.99
N PRO A 49 1.20 0.17 18.95
CA PRO A 49 -0.12 -0.43 18.97
C PRO A 49 -0.87 -0.16 17.66
N LEU A 50 -1.63 -1.16 17.23
CA LEU A 50 -2.39 -1.09 15.99
C LEU A 50 -3.52 -0.06 16.14
N ASN A 51 -3.43 1.04 15.38
CA ASN A 51 -4.42 2.11 15.37
C ASN A 51 -5.52 1.78 14.36
N ARG A 52 -6.79 1.93 14.76
CA ARG A 52 -7.95 1.66 13.89
C ARG A 52 -8.83 2.89 13.80
N SER A 53 -8.96 3.38 12.58
CA SER A 53 -9.97 4.35 12.15
C SER A 53 -11.06 3.63 11.33
N GLU A 54 -12.18 4.29 11.01
CA GLU A 54 -13.35 3.65 10.40
C GLU A 54 -13.05 2.74 9.20
N ASN A 55 -12.21 3.19 8.28
CA ASN A 55 -11.82 2.46 7.06
C ASN A 55 -10.31 2.31 6.90
N LEU A 56 -9.53 2.57 7.96
CA LEU A 56 -8.08 2.58 7.89
C LEU A 56 -7.49 1.95 9.14
N ILE A 57 -6.52 1.06 8.98
CA ILE A 57 -5.75 0.49 10.08
C ILE A 57 -4.29 0.80 9.85
N THR A 58 -3.61 1.40 10.82
CA THR A 58 -2.20 1.74 10.71
C THR A 58 -1.38 1.08 11.80
N LYS A 59 -0.12 0.75 11.48
CA LYS A 59 0.88 0.20 12.40
C LYS A 59 2.24 0.72 11.96
N GLN A 60 3.05 1.19 12.90
CA GLN A 60 4.41 1.64 12.64
C GLN A 60 5.36 0.76 13.42
N CYS A 61 6.47 0.35 12.82
CA CYS A 61 7.53 -0.36 13.52
C CYS A 61 8.88 0.29 13.24
N GLU A 62 9.70 0.48 14.26
CA GLU A 62 11.02 1.10 14.10
C GLU A 62 12.09 0.41 14.95
N GLY A 63 13.30 0.33 14.42
CA GLY A 63 14.45 -0.25 15.11
C GLY A 63 15.67 -0.35 14.19
N ASN A 64 16.86 -0.26 14.76
CA ASN A 64 18.15 -0.48 14.07
C ASN A 64 18.28 0.25 12.71
N GLY A 65 17.85 1.51 12.65
CA GLY A 65 17.93 2.32 11.42
C GLY A 65 16.91 1.94 10.33
N VAL A 66 15.88 1.18 10.68
CA VAL A 66 14.78 0.81 9.78
C VAL A 66 13.45 1.29 10.36
N LYS A 67 12.62 1.89 9.51
CA LYS A 67 11.25 2.27 9.82
C LYS A 67 10.29 1.60 8.85
N TYR A 68 9.28 0.96 9.39
CA TYR A 68 8.18 0.33 8.68
C TYR A 68 6.90 1.11 8.98
N PHE A 69 6.21 1.55 7.93
CA PHE A 69 4.90 2.16 8.04
C PHE A 69 3.89 1.30 7.28
N PHE A 70 2.92 0.76 8.00
CA PHE A 70 1.86 -0.08 7.45
C PHE A 70 0.53 0.65 7.48
N GLU A 71 -0.15 0.64 6.34
CA GLU A 71 -1.48 1.20 6.16
C GLU A 71 -2.37 0.13 5.52
N ILE A 72 -3.50 -0.20 6.15
CA ILE A 72 -4.48 -1.14 5.63
C ILE A 72 -5.79 -0.38 5.39
N GLY A 73 -6.09 -0.10 4.13
CA GLY A 73 -7.40 0.40 3.72
C GLY A 73 -8.45 -0.70 3.75
N VAL A 74 -9.59 -0.44 4.38
CA VAL A 74 -10.72 -1.37 4.47
C VAL A 74 -11.81 -0.95 3.50
N GLU A 75 -11.91 -1.66 2.38
CA GLU A 75 -12.94 -1.41 1.37
C GLU A 75 -14.12 -2.36 1.58
N ARG A 76 -15.27 -1.79 1.95
CA ARG A 76 -16.51 -2.54 2.14
C ARG A 76 -17.33 -2.45 0.85
N ILE A 77 -17.38 -3.54 0.09
CA ILE A 77 -18.26 -3.61 -1.09
C ILE A 77 -19.69 -3.76 -0.59
N LYS A 78 -20.42 -2.64 -0.50
CA LYS A 78 -21.88 -2.67 -0.42
C LYS A 78 -22.38 -3.16 -1.77
N LYS A 79 -23.21 -4.22 -1.79
CA LYS A 79 -23.93 -4.58 -3.02
C LYS A 79 -24.65 -3.32 -3.49
N PRO A 80 -24.41 -2.82 -4.71
CA PRO A 80 -25.24 -1.75 -5.23
C PRO A 80 -26.68 -2.27 -5.27
N LYS A 81 -27.62 -1.54 -4.65
CA LYS A 81 -28.99 -1.58 -5.16
C LYS A 81 -28.85 -1.15 -6.63
N LYS A 82 -29.41 -1.92 -7.57
CA LYS A 82 -29.32 -1.65 -9.01
C LYS A 82 -29.83 -0.24 -9.30
N GLU A 83 -28.94 0.73 -9.35
CA GLU A 83 -29.14 2.01 -10.04
C GLU A 83 -27.83 2.40 -10.72
N THR A 84 -27.83 2.14 -12.03
CA THR A 84 -27.22 2.86 -13.16
C THR A 84 -25.88 3.60 -12.98
N LYS A 85 -24.87 3.10 -13.74
CA LYS A 85 -23.65 3.75 -14.30
C LYS A 85 -23.27 5.17 -13.78
N LYS A 86 -22.06 5.29 -13.22
CA LYS A 86 -21.00 6.29 -13.54
C LYS A 86 -19.75 6.02 -12.68
N GLU A 87 -18.64 5.67 -13.34
CA GLU A 87 -17.41 6.50 -13.47
C GLU A 87 -16.57 6.60 -12.19
N GLU A 88 -15.40 5.94 -12.20
CA GLU A 88 -14.07 6.55 -11.98
C GLU A 88 -13.06 5.44 -11.65
N LYS A 89 -12.19 5.15 -12.63
CA LYS A 89 -10.93 4.45 -12.39
C LYS A 89 -9.87 5.20 -13.16
N LYS A 90 -9.27 6.19 -12.49
CA LYS A 90 -8.07 6.89 -12.95
C LYS A 90 -7.00 6.75 -11.88
N GLN A 91 -5.80 6.44 -12.38
CA GLN A 91 -4.48 6.54 -11.76
C GLN A 91 -4.16 5.40 -10.77
N THR A 92 -3.06 4.66 -10.90
CA THR A 92 -1.69 5.15 -11.16
C THR A 92 -0.87 4.12 -11.95
N GLU A 93 -0.41 4.49 -13.14
CA GLU A 93 0.81 3.95 -13.77
C GLU A 93 1.65 5.17 -14.15
N GLU A 94 2.46 5.63 -13.19
CA GLU A 94 3.67 6.40 -13.50
C GLU A 94 4.81 5.40 -13.57
N LYS A 95 5.23 5.06 -14.79
CA LYS A 95 6.61 4.67 -15.03
C LYS A 95 7.18 5.62 -16.08
N SER A 96 7.97 6.53 -15.55
CA SER A 96 8.97 7.33 -16.24
C SER A 96 9.85 6.47 -17.14
N GLU A 97 10.02 6.91 -18.38
CA GLU A 97 11.24 6.70 -19.16
C GLU A 97 11.45 7.95 -20.02
N GLU A 98 12.18 8.89 -19.44
CA GLU A 98 12.83 9.98 -20.13
C GLU A 98 14.09 9.41 -20.80
N LYS A 99 14.12 9.47 -22.13
CA LYS A 99 15.38 9.59 -22.88
C LYS A 99 15.17 10.58 -24.02
N THR A 100 15.55 11.82 -23.71
CA THR A 100 15.98 12.86 -24.63
C THR A 100 17.07 12.31 -25.56
N GLU A 101 16.93 12.44 -26.89
CA GLU A 101 17.87 13.27 -27.68
C GLU A 101 17.32 13.60 -29.07
N ASN A 102 17.56 14.85 -29.42
CA ASN A 102 17.12 15.63 -30.57
C ASN A 102 17.63 15.16 -31.95
N GLN A 103 17.07 15.87 -32.94
CA GLN A 103 17.60 16.28 -34.25
C GLN A 103 17.02 15.48 -35.43
N ASN A 104 16.66 16.05 -36.57
CA ASN A 104 16.36 17.41 -37.02
C ASN A 104 15.89 17.24 -38.49
N THR A 105 15.07 18.18 -38.98
CA THR A 105 14.97 18.59 -40.40
C THR A 105 14.21 17.73 -41.44
N GLN A 106 13.05 18.29 -41.85
CA GLN A 106 12.60 18.61 -43.22
C GLN A 106 13.26 17.88 -44.40
N GLN A 107 12.43 17.28 -45.27
CA GLN A 107 11.97 17.88 -46.55
C GLN A 107 10.91 17.01 -47.20
#